data_AF-A0A9E2ZI74-F1
#
_entry.id   AF-A0A9E2ZI74-F1
#
_cell.length_a   1.000
_cell.length_b   1.000
_cell.length_c   1.000
_cell.angle_alpha   90.00
_cell.angle_beta   90.00
_cell.angle_gamma   90.00
#
_symmetry.space_group_name_H-M   'P 1'
#
loop_
_entity.id
_entity.type
_entity.pdbx_description
1 polymer ?
#
loop_
_entity_poly.entity_id
_entity_poly.type
_entity_poly.pdbx_seq_one_letter_code
_entity_poly.pdbx_strand_id
1 'polypeptide(L)'
;MSPSGAEVLRQIKSRIDEVDPGVVREQASNGAVVVDVREPEEWSGGHIPGAKHVPKSYLESRIEGTVPDRSQHVVLYCQSGNRSAWAARTLIDDLGYENVDSMTGGFTLWKDRGYEVEIPRTLTAEQRERYSRHLLLPEVGPDGQQKLLDA
;
A
#
# COMPACT_ATOMS: atom_id res chain seq x y z
N MET A 1 16.19 31.24 5.12
CA MET A 1 14.87 30.72 5.51
C MET A 1 14.85 29.24 5.20
N SER A 2 14.36 28.40 6.11
CA SER A 2 14.18 26.97 5.84
C SER A 2 12.99 26.77 4.89
N PRO A 3 13.04 25.81 3.95
CA PRO A 3 11.94 25.57 3.02
C PRO A 3 10.69 25.09 3.75
N SER A 4 9.52 25.45 3.23
CA SER A 4 8.22 24.93 3.67
C SER A 4 8.02 23.47 3.25
N GLY A 5 7.12 22.75 3.93
CA GLY A 5 6.81 21.36 3.59
C GLY A 5 6.30 21.17 2.15
N ALA A 6 5.56 22.15 1.61
CA ALA A 6 5.08 22.13 0.23
C ALA A 6 6.21 22.32 -0.79
N GLU A 7 7.21 23.16 -0.48
CA GLU A 7 8.41 23.32 -1.31
C GLU A 7 9.25 22.06 -1.31
N VAL A 8 9.45 21.43 -0.13
CA VAL A 8 10.20 20.17 -0.05
C VAL A 8 9.50 19.07 -0.83
N LEU A 9 8.17 18.94 -0.70
CA LEU A 9 7.41 17.95 -1.48
C LEU A 9 7.56 18.18 -2.99
N ARG A 10 7.55 19.43 -3.45
CA ARG A 10 7.75 19.76 -4.87
C ARG A 10 9.16 19.37 -5.34
N GLN A 11 10.17 19.59 -4.52
CA GLN A 11 11.55 19.17 -4.81
C GLN A 11 11.67 17.64 -4.86
N ILE A 12 10.98 16.93 -3.97
CA ILE A 12 10.93 15.46 -4.00
C ILE A 12 10.32 14.98 -5.31
N LYS A 13 9.14 15.49 -5.68
CA LYS A 13 8.45 15.11 -6.91
C LYS A 13 9.24 15.41 -8.19
N SER A 14 10.16 16.37 -8.15
CA SER A 14 11.08 16.62 -9.28
C SER A 14 12.26 15.64 -9.39
N ARG A 15 12.45 14.75 -8.40
CA ARG A 15 13.59 13.83 -8.30
C ARG A 15 13.19 12.36 -8.26
N ILE A 16 11.90 12.07 -8.10
CA ILE A 16 11.36 10.72 -8.15
C ILE A 16 10.58 10.56 -9.45
N ASP A 17 10.45 9.32 -9.91
CA ASP A 17 9.57 9.01 -11.01
C ASP A 17 8.12 8.93 -10.52
N GLU A 18 7.24 9.61 -11.27
CA GLU A 18 5.81 9.66 -11.00
C GLU A 18 5.06 9.01 -12.16
N VAL A 19 4.27 7.98 -11.84
CA VAL A 19 3.55 7.18 -12.84
C VAL A 19 2.04 7.31 -12.69
N ASP A 20 1.35 7.14 -13.79
CA ASP A 20 -0.10 7.22 -13.88
C ASP A 20 -0.76 5.87 -13.50
N PRO A 21 -1.96 5.84 -12.88
CA PRO A 21 -2.64 4.60 -12.53
C PRO A 21 -2.79 3.58 -13.67
N GLY A 22 -2.89 4.03 -14.92
CA GLY A 22 -2.93 3.14 -16.08
C GLY A 22 -1.61 2.38 -16.28
N VAL A 23 -0.48 3.08 -16.13
CA VAL A 23 0.87 2.50 -16.22
C VAL A 23 1.12 1.54 -15.05
N VAL A 24 0.64 1.87 -13.85
CA VAL A 24 0.77 0.99 -12.68
C VAL A 24 0.13 -0.38 -12.92
N ARG A 25 -1.02 -0.44 -13.61
CA ARG A 25 -1.66 -1.72 -13.96
C ARG A 25 -0.78 -2.58 -14.87
N GLU A 26 -0.14 -1.96 -15.85
CA GLU A 26 0.77 -2.63 -16.76
C GLU A 26 2.04 -3.10 -16.02
N GLN A 27 2.66 -2.22 -15.24
CA GLN A 27 3.84 -2.53 -14.44
C GLN A 27 3.58 -3.66 -13.43
N ALA A 28 2.43 -3.64 -12.74
CA ALA A 28 2.04 -4.70 -11.81
C ALA A 28 1.91 -6.05 -12.52
N SER A 29 1.36 -6.07 -13.74
CA SER A 29 1.27 -7.28 -14.56
C SER A 29 2.65 -7.78 -15.04
N ASN A 30 3.61 -6.87 -15.17
CA ASN A 30 5.00 -7.15 -15.54
C ASN A 30 5.91 -7.45 -14.32
N GLY A 31 5.34 -7.60 -13.12
CA GLY A 31 6.05 -8.02 -11.92
C GLY A 31 6.47 -6.90 -10.97
N ALA A 32 6.10 -5.65 -11.21
CA ALA A 32 6.34 -4.58 -10.23
C ALA A 32 5.53 -4.83 -8.95
N VAL A 33 6.14 -4.55 -7.79
CA VAL A 33 5.46 -4.68 -6.50
C VAL A 33 4.74 -3.38 -6.18
N VAL A 34 3.41 -3.43 -6.16
CA VAL A 34 2.59 -2.28 -5.76
C VAL A 34 2.45 -2.27 -4.24
N VAL A 35 2.81 -1.16 -3.59
CA VAL A 35 2.74 -1.01 -2.14
C VAL A 35 1.84 0.17 -1.77
N ASP A 36 0.84 -0.12 -0.95
CA ASP A 36 -0.03 0.88 -0.34
C ASP A 36 0.58 1.38 0.97
N VAL A 37 0.84 2.69 1.04
CA VAL A 37 1.39 3.35 2.23
C VAL A 37 0.35 4.11 3.06
N ARG A 38 -0.95 3.91 2.79
CA ARG A 38 -2.06 4.44 3.58
C ARG A 38 -2.19 3.75 4.94
N GLU A 39 -3.00 4.34 5.81
CA GLU A 39 -3.27 3.76 7.13
C GLU A 39 -4.18 2.51 7.03
N PRO A 40 -4.17 1.61 8.04
CA PRO A 40 -4.95 0.36 8.02
C PRO A 40 -6.45 0.54 7.76
N GLU A 41 -7.05 1.62 8.22
CA GLU A 41 -8.47 1.91 8.03
C GLU A 41 -8.77 2.24 6.55
N GLU A 42 -7.88 3.00 5.90
CA GLU A 42 -7.99 3.31 4.47
C GLU A 42 -7.81 2.06 3.60
N TRP A 43 -6.86 1.19 3.96
CA TRP A 43 -6.64 -0.12 3.32
C TRP A 43 -7.86 -1.04 3.45
N SER A 44 -8.44 -1.09 4.65
CA SER A 44 -9.62 -1.90 4.94
C SER A 44 -10.88 -1.44 4.19
N GLY A 45 -10.95 -0.15 3.84
CA GLY A 45 -12.00 0.41 2.99
C GLY A 45 -11.85 0.10 1.50
N GLY A 46 -10.78 -0.59 1.10
CA GLY A 46 -10.51 -0.99 -0.28
C GLY A 46 -9.12 -0.54 -0.74
N HIS A 47 -8.47 -1.37 -1.55
CA HIS A 47 -7.11 -1.17 -2.05
C HIS A 47 -6.94 -1.76 -3.46
N ILE A 48 -5.81 -1.46 -4.11
CA ILE A 48 -5.46 -1.99 -5.43
C ILE A 48 -5.26 -3.52 -5.32
N PRO A 49 -5.88 -4.35 -6.18
CA PRO A 49 -5.73 -5.80 -6.15
C PRO A 49 -4.26 -6.25 -6.20
N GLY A 50 -3.90 -7.20 -5.35
CA GLY A 50 -2.54 -7.74 -5.27
C GLY A 50 -1.48 -6.79 -4.65
N ALA A 51 -1.86 -5.56 -4.28
CA ALA A 51 -0.96 -4.67 -3.57
C ALA A 51 -0.53 -5.25 -2.21
N LYS A 52 0.62 -4.79 -1.72
CA LYS A 52 1.09 -5.07 -0.35
C LYS A 52 0.83 -3.85 0.53
N HIS A 53 0.49 -4.08 1.79
CA HIS A 53 0.21 -3.00 2.72
C HIS A 53 1.40 -2.73 3.65
N VAL A 54 1.99 -1.54 3.53
CA VAL A 54 3.07 -1.08 4.40
C VAL A 54 2.81 0.40 4.73
N PRO A 55 2.10 0.72 5.83
CA PRO A 55 1.80 2.10 6.19
C PRO A 55 3.07 2.96 6.26
N LYS A 56 2.99 4.21 5.81
CA LYS A 56 4.15 5.12 5.79
C LYS A 56 4.84 5.20 7.16
N SER A 57 4.07 5.17 8.25
CA SER A 57 4.57 5.24 9.63
C SER A 57 5.47 4.07 10.05
N TYR A 58 5.44 2.95 9.31
CA TYR A 58 6.25 1.76 9.58
C TYR A 58 7.16 1.38 8.41
N LEU A 59 7.26 2.22 7.38
CA LEU A 59 7.89 1.90 6.10
C LEU A 59 9.32 1.36 6.31
N GLU A 60 10.15 2.10 7.02
CA GLU A 60 11.56 1.80 7.26
C GLU A 60 11.76 0.48 8.02
N SER A 61 10.80 0.12 8.87
CA SER A 61 10.87 -1.10 9.69
C SER A 61 10.28 -2.35 9.04
N ARG A 62 9.46 -2.20 7.98
CA ARG A 62 8.66 -3.31 7.43
C ARG A 62 8.88 -3.57 5.95
N ILE A 63 9.38 -2.59 5.20
CA ILE A 63 9.47 -2.73 3.74
C ILE A 63 10.39 -3.88 3.31
N GLU A 64 11.50 -4.11 4.00
CA GLU A 64 12.44 -5.19 3.67
C GLU A 64 11.82 -6.59 3.82
N GLY A 65 10.83 -6.75 4.70
CA GLY A 65 10.07 -8.00 4.82
C GLY A 65 9.07 -8.21 3.68
N THR A 66 8.70 -7.14 2.97
CA THR A 66 7.75 -7.16 1.84
C THR A 66 8.46 -7.18 0.50
N VAL A 67 9.51 -6.37 0.35
CA VAL A 67 10.35 -6.23 -0.84
C VAL A 67 11.82 -6.32 -0.39
N PRO A 68 12.36 -7.53 -0.18
CA PRO A 68 13.74 -7.70 0.28
C PRO A 68 14.78 -7.36 -0.79
N ASP A 69 14.43 -7.52 -2.07
CA ASP A 69 15.29 -7.17 -3.20
C ASP A 69 15.16 -5.69 -3.53
N ARG A 70 16.24 -4.93 -3.30
CA ARG A 70 16.29 -3.47 -3.52
C ARG A 70 16.34 -3.07 -5.00
N SER A 71 16.65 -4.02 -5.89
CA SER A 71 16.60 -3.83 -7.34
C SER A 71 15.20 -4.09 -7.93
N GLN A 72 14.31 -4.73 -7.17
CA GLN A 72 12.94 -4.97 -7.58
C GLN A 72 12.22 -3.65 -7.84
N HIS A 73 11.44 -3.60 -8.92
CA HIS A 73 10.62 -2.44 -9.23
C HIS A 73 9.46 -2.32 -8.24
N VAL A 74 9.39 -1.20 -7.53
CA VAL A 74 8.38 -0.89 -6.52
C VAL A 74 7.56 0.33 -6.96
N VAL A 75 6.23 0.22 -6.89
CA VAL A 75 5.33 1.35 -7.11
C VAL A 75 4.59 1.64 -5.82
N LEU A 76 4.84 2.82 -5.23
CA LEU A 76 4.15 3.26 -4.03
C LEU A 76 2.91 4.07 -4.36
N TYR A 77 1.83 3.86 -3.62
CA TYR A 77 0.68 4.74 -3.69
C TYR A 77 0.12 5.07 -2.31
N CYS A 78 -0.56 6.21 -2.23
CA CYS A 78 -1.36 6.56 -1.08
C CYS A 78 -2.73 7.07 -1.55
N GLN A 79 -3.45 7.84 -0.71
CA GLN A 79 -4.76 8.37 -1.13
C GLN A 79 -4.67 9.31 -2.35
N SER A 80 -3.66 10.19 -2.41
CA SER A 80 -3.58 11.26 -3.42
C SER A 80 -2.21 11.46 -4.09
N GLY A 81 -1.20 10.65 -3.74
CA GLY A 81 0.15 10.70 -4.30
C GLY A 81 1.19 11.51 -3.48
N ASN A 82 0.77 12.27 -2.46
CA ASN A 82 1.73 13.06 -1.66
C ASN A 82 2.51 12.22 -0.64
N ARG A 83 1.81 11.36 0.11
CA ARG A 83 2.45 10.47 1.10
C ARG A 83 3.37 9.44 0.42
N SER A 84 2.99 8.92 -0.75
CA SER A 84 3.80 8.00 -1.53
C SER A 84 5.06 8.67 -2.09
N ALA A 85 5.00 9.93 -2.50
CA ALA A 85 6.20 10.66 -2.91
C ALA A 85 7.24 10.77 -1.78
N TRP A 86 6.81 11.06 -0.55
CA TRP A 86 7.68 11.04 0.62
C TRP A 86 8.23 9.65 0.91
N ALA A 87 7.40 8.61 0.80
CA ALA A 87 7.83 7.22 0.99
C ALA A 87 8.85 6.78 -0.08
N ALA A 88 8.65 7.18 -1.33
CA ALA A 88 9.56 6.88 -2.44
C ALA A 88 10.92 7.52 -2.21
N ARG A 89 10.95 8.79 -1.78
CA ARG A 89 12.18 9.44 -1.34
C ARG A 89 12.90 8.63 -0.26
N THR A 90 12.20 8.21 0.80
CA THR A 90 12.82 7.42 1.88
C THR A 90 13.41 6.10 1.37
N LEU A 91 12.70 5.42 0.46
CA LEU A 91 13.22 4.18 -0.13
C LEU A 91 14.49 4.42 -0.95
N ILE A 92 14.53 5.48 -1.75
CA ILE A 92 15.66 5.82 -2.62
C ILE A 92 16.84 6.37 -1.79
N ASP A 93 16.61 7.45 -1.04
CA ASP A 93 17.64 8.23 -0.37
C ASP A 93 18.22 7.50 0.86
N ASP A 94 17.36 6.86 1.65
CA ASP A 94 17.73 6.34 2.97
C ASP A 94 17.93 4.82 3.00
N LEU A 95 17.17 4.08 2.18
CA LEU A 95 17.14 2.62 2.17
C LEU A 95 17.77 1.99 0.91
N GLY A 96 18.14 2.79 -0.09
CA GLY A 96 18.88 2.35 -1.27
C GLY A 96 18.11 1.41 -2.21
N TYR A 97 16.79 1.59 -2.34
CA TYR A 97 16.01 0.97 -3.41
C TYR A 97 16.25 1.71 -4.72
N GLU A 98 16.45 0.95 -5.80
CA GLU A 98 16.96 1.49 -7.07
C GLU A 98 15.83 1.90 -8.03
N ASN A 99 14.73 1.15 -8.02
CA ASN A 99 13.63 1.28 -8.99
C ASN A 99 12.31 1.56 -8.25
N VAL A 100 12.06 2.83 -7.92
CA VAL A 100 10.89 3.24 -7.11
C VAL A 100 10.09 4.34 -7.79
N ASP A 101 8.84 4.03 -8.11
CA ASP A 101 7.87 4.99 -8.63
C ASP A 101 6.86 5.41 -7.55
N SER A 102 6.32 6.63 -7.66
CA SER A 102 5.13 7.07 -6.92
C SER A 102 3.93 7.22 -7.86
N MET A 103 2.80 6.60 -7.52
CA MET A 103 1.57 6.72 -8.31
C MET A 103 0.91 8.10 -8.12
N THR A 104 0.81 8.85 -9.21
CA THR A 104 0.13 10.14 -9.28
C THR A 104 -1.37 10.00 -9.04
N GLY A 105 -1.98 10.98 -8.36
CA GLY A 105 -3.41 10.98 -8.03
C GLY A 105 -3.84 9.92 -7.00
N GLY A 106 -2.96 8.96 -6.66
CA GLY A 106 -3.19 7.96 -5.64
C GLY A 106 -4.42 7.08 -5.88
N PHE A 107 -4.91 6.48 -4.80
CA PHE A 107 -6.10 5.63 -4.81
C PHE A 107 -7.38 6.39 -5.20
N THR A 108 -7.44 7.71 -5.00
CA THR A 108 -8.55 8.53 -5.52
C THR A 108 -8.65 8.41 -7.03
N LEU A 109 -7.57 8.72 -7.75
CA LEU A 109 -7.57 8.68 -9.21
C LEU A 109 -7.76 7.27 -9.75
N TRP A 110 -7.22 6.25 -9.07
CA TRP A 110 -7.48 4.85 -9.39
C TRP A 110 -8.99 4.53 -9.42
N LYS A 111 -9.70 4.92 -8.37
CA LYS A 111 -11.16 4.74 -8.27
C LYS A 111 -11.93 5.59 -9.29
N ASP A 112 -11.52 6.83 -9.51
CA ASP A 112 -12.17 7.72 -10.47
C ASP A 112 -12.12 7.16 -11.90
N ARG A 113 -11.10 6.35 -12.21
CA ARG A 113 -10.97 5.63 -13.48
C ARG A 113 -11.76 4.33 -13.56
N GLY A 114 -12.47 3.95 -12.50
CA GLY A 114 -13.26 2.72 -12.44
C GLY A 114 -12.41 1.45 -12.50
N TYR A 115 -11.14 1.52 -12.07
CA TYR A 115 -10.30 0.33 -11.97
C TYR A 115 -10.71 -0.55 -10.79
N GLU A 116 -10.36 -1.83 -10.88
CA GLU A 116 -10.73 -2.84 -9.89
C GLU A 116 -10.16 -2.52 -8.50
N VAL A 117 -10.92 -2.81 -7.47
CA VAL A 117 -10.56 -2.60 -6.06
C VAL A 117 -10.86 -3.87 -5.28
N GLU A 118 -9.90 -4.29 -4.47
CA GLU A 118 -10.06 -5.37 -3.52
C GLU A 118 -10.44 -4.79 -2.15
N ILE A 119 -11.48 -5.33 -1.52
CA ILE A 119 -11.85 -4.98 -0.15
C ILE A 119 -11.53 -6.20 0.70
N PRO A 120 -10.60 -6.11 1.68
CA PRO A 120 -10.30 -7.25 2.51
C PRO A 120 -11.56 -7.62 3.28
N ARG A 121 -11.96 -8.89 3.19
CA ARG A 121 -13.06 -9.44 3.98
C ARG A 121 -12.64 -9.49 5.45
N THR A 122 -12.75 -8.37 6.15
CA THR A 122 -12.55 -8.32 7.59
C THR A 122 -13.86 -8.61 8.30
N LEU A 123 -13.79 -9.43 9.36
CA LEU A 123 -14.91 -9.58 10.28
C LEU A 123 -15.22 -8.21 10.89
N THR A 124 -16.47 -7.77 10.80
CA THR A 124 -16.94 -6.54 11.47
C THR A 124 -16.72 -6.62 12.98
N ALA A 125 -16.75 -5.47 13.68
CA ALA A 125 -16.64 -5.46 15.14
C ALA A 125 -17.71 -6.35 15.81
N GLU A 126 -18.94 -6.33 15.31
CA GLU A 126 -20.03 -7.21 15.77
C GLU A 126 -19.77 -8.69 15.46
N GLN A 127 -19.20 -9.00 14.29
CA GLN A 127 -18.83 -10.37 13.93
C GLN A 127 -17.67 -10.87 14.81
N ARG A 128 -16.65 -10.05 15.08
CA ARG A 128 -15.56 -10.37 16.01
C ARG A 128 -16.06 -10.60 17.43
N GLU A 129 -17.00 -9.77 17.90
CA GLU A 129 -17.61 -9.91 19.22
C GLU A 129 -18.47 -11.18 19.31
N ARG A 130 -19.30 -11.45 18.28
CA ARG A 130 -20.14 -12.65 18.18
C ARG A 130 -19.33 -13.95 18.10
N TYR A 131 -18.18 -13.93 17.43
CA TYR A 131 -17.30 -15.09 17.27
C TYR A 131 -16.12 -15.11 18.25
N SER A 132 -16.05 -14.17 19.20
CA SER A 132 -14.98 -14.07 20.20
C SER A 132 -14.76 -15.37 20.99
N ARG A 133 -15.84 -16.12 21.25
CA ARG A 133 -15.78 -17.44 21.91
C ARG A 133 -15.19 -18.56 21.05
N HIS A 134 -15.25 -18.45 19.71
CA HIS A 134 -14.69 -19.45 18.79
C HIS A 134 -13.29 -19.07 18.28
N LEU A 135 -12.92 -17.78 18.29
CA LEU A 135 -11.57 -17.28 17.98
C LEU A 135 -10.50 -17.73 18.98
N LEU A 136 -10.91 -18.16 20.18
CA LEU A 136 -10.02 -18.67 21.25
C LEU A 136 -9.77 -20.18 21.16
N LEU A 137 -10.28 -20.87 20.14
CA LEU A 137 -9.90 -22.26 19.87
C LEU A 137 -8.55 -22.26 19.13
N PRO A 138 -7.46 -22.76 19.73
CA PRO A 138 -6.10 -22.64 19.19
C PRO A 138 -5.91 -23.30 17.81
N GLU A 139 -6.87 -24.09 17.34
CA GLU A 139 -6.77 -24.90 16.14
C GLU A 139 -7.33 -24.22 14.87
N VAL A 140 -8.13 -23.15 15.01
CA VAL A 140 -8.76 -22.47 13.85
C VAL A 140 -8.48 -20.97 13.95
N GLY A 141 -7.27 -20.59 13.55
CA GLY A 141 -6.88 -19.19 13.43
C GLY A 141 -7.71 -18.41 12.39
N PRO A 142 -7.40 -17.12 12.17
CA PRO A 142 -8.17 -16.24 11.28
C PRO A 142 -8.37 -16.80 9.86
N ASP A 143 -7.34 -17.45 9.32
CA ASP A 143 -7.35 -18.05 7.98
C ASP A 143 -8.25 -19.30 7.89
N GLY A 144 -8.38 -20.06 8.99
CA GLY A 144 -9.26 -21.21 9.08
C GLY A 144 -10.74 -20.79 9.09
N GLN A 145 -11.03 -19.66 9.73
CA GLN A 145 -12.37 -19.09 9.76
C GLN A 145 -12.81 -18.54 8.40
N GLN A 146 -11.87 -17.99 7.62
CA GLN A 146 -12.12 -17.53 6.25
C GLN A 146 -12.65 -18.67 5.36
N LYS A 147 -12.05 -19.86 5.46
CA LYS A 147 -12.42 -21.04 4.65
C LYS A 147 -13.79 -21.61 5.00
N LEU A 148 -14.24 -21.45 6.24
CA LEU A 148 -15.57 -21.88 6.69
C LEU A 148 -16.70 -20.98 6.19
N LEU A 149 -16.39 -19.74 5.79
CA LEU A 149 -17.39 -18.81 5.26
C LEU A 149 -17.70 -19.06 3.77
N ASP A 150 -16.80 -19.71 3.05
CA ASP A 150 -16.94 -20.01 1.63
C ASP A 150 -17.44 -21.45 1.35
N ALA A 151 -17.78 -22.22 2.39
CA ALA A 151 -18.32 -23.59 2.33
C ALA A 151 -19.84 -23.63 2.58
#